data_AF-A0A8S3G3T3-F1
#
_entry.id   AF-A0A8S3G3T3-F1
#
_cell.length_a   1.000
_cell.length_b   1.000
_cell.length_c   1.000
_cell.angle_alpha   90.00
_cell.angle_beta   90.00
_cell.angle_gamma   90.00
#
_symmetry.space_group_name_H-M   'P 1'
#
loop_
_entity.id
_entity.type
_entity.pdbx_description
1 polymer ?
#
loop_
_entity_poly.entity_id
_entity_poly.type
_entity_poly.pdbx_seq_one_letter_code
_entity_poly.pdbx_strand_id
1 'polypeptide(L)'
;RAINTKGFNRTIDYIADYLSINTNYYINKTYFPIRTFQLANNPILLTSINGVIINRTYSTDLTKAEFFHIQYSTAINLTDFTALTVIPNGGCLDEDWLSANPSPMGRIVLVKRGLCDFIQKAAFATTYQAKTLLLYNDGASSDRNNPIFISLDRSNELPALFLSFDLGQELANAFLNSTSNASVCLIIDLVNIPPFPVANICADTPTGDITQTIIVGSHSDSVPDGPGINDNG
;
A
#
# COMPACT_ATOMS: atom_id res chain seq x y z
N ARG A 1 9.85 -17.25 5.97
CA ARG A 1 10.01 -16.71 7.35
C ARG A 1 9.20 -15.41 7.50
N ALA A 2 7.93 -15.48 7.14
CA ALA A 2 7.02 -14.34 7.27
C ALA A 2 6.78 -13.98 8.73
N ILE A 3 6.59 -12.70 8.99
CA ILE A 3 6.23 -12.18 10.32
C ILE A 3 5.02 -12.94 10.88
N ASN A 4 4.91 -13.03 12.21
CA ASN A 4 3.88 -13.82 12.91
C ASN A 4 3.91 -15.33 12.67
N THR A 5 5.03 -15.89 12.18
CA THR A 5 5.18 -17.34 12.03
C THR A 5 6.19 -17.90 13.01
N LYS A 6 6.07 -19.20 13.33
CA LYS A 6 7.11 -19.93 14.08
C LYS A 6 8.48 -19.83 13.41
N GLY A 7 8.51 -19.77 12.08
CA GLY A 7 9.74 -19.62 11.30
C GLY A 7 10.44 -18.29 11.57
N PHE A 8 9.70 -17.19 11.59
CA PHE A 8 10.25 -15.87 11.91
C PHE A 8 10.86 -15.83 13.33
N ASN A 9 10.12 -16.31 14.34
CA ASN A 9 10.62 -16.31 15.72
C ASN A 9 11.91 -17.14 15.86
N ARG A 10 11.98 -18.30 15.19
CA ARG A 10 13.20 -19.13 15.16
C ARG A 10 14.36 -18.44 14.45
N THR A 11 14.10 -17.66 13.40
CA THR A 11 15.15 -16.87 12.72
C THR A 11 15.69 -15.79 13.64
N ILE A 12 14.84 -15.08 14.38
CA ILE A 12 15.27 -14.07 15.37
C ILE A 12 16.14 -14.69 16.46
N ASP A 13 15.73 -15.86 16.98
CA ASP A 13 16.52 -16.57 17.99
C ASP A 13 17.86 -17.05 17.42
N TYR A 14 17.85 -17.66 16.23
CA TYR A 14 19.06 -18.11 15.56
C TYR A 14 20.08 -16.98 15.34
N ILE A 15 19.65 -15.81 14.85
CA ILE A 15 20.56 -14.68 14.59
C ILE A 15 21.18 -14.19 15.90
N ALA A 16 20.36 -14.01 16.94
CA ALA A 16 20.87 -13.55 18.23
C ALA A 16 21.84 -14.56 18.86
N ASP A 17 21.49 -15.85 18.86
CA ASP A 17 22.34 -16.91 19.39
C ASP A 17 23.66 -17.00 18.62
N TYR A 18 23.59 -16.95 17.28
CA TYR A 18 24.79 -16.98 16.43
C TYR A 18 25.71 -15.81 16.72
N LEU A 19 25.19 -14.58 16.81
CA LEU A 19 25.99 -13.40 17.13
C LEU A 19 26.57 -13.49 18.55
N SER A 20 25.80 -13.97 19.53
CA SER A 20 26.28 -14.12 20.91
C SER A 20 27.39 -15.16 21.04
N ILE A 21 27.34 -16.24 20.24
CA ILE A 21 28.34 -17.31 20.27
C ILE A 21 29.62 -16.92 19.53
N ASN A 22 29.50 -16.20 18.41
CA ASN A 22 30.61 -15.99 17.47
C ASN A 22 31.21 -14.58 17.52
N THR A 23 30.66 -13.67 18.32
CA THR A 23 31.15 -12.29 18.45
C THR A 23 31.17 -11.84 19.92
N ASN A 24 31.71 -10.65 20.17
CA ASN A 24 31.62 -9.96 21.46
C ASN A 24 30.69 -8.74 21.41
N TYR A 25 29.76 -8.71 20.45
CA TYR A 25 28.86 -7.58 20.26
C TYR A 25 27.82 -7.51 21.37
N TYR A 26 27.37 -6.30 21.69
CA TYR A 26 26.23 -6.08 22.57
C TYR A 26 24.94 -6.28 21.76
N ILE A 27 24.25 -7.38 22.01
CA ILE A 27 23.06 -7.78 21.25
C ILE A 27 21.80 -7.41 22.00
N ASN A 28 20.92 -6.67 21.36
CA ASN A 28 19.62 -6.29 21.89
C ASN A 28 18.49 -6.72 20.96
N LYS A 29 17.45 -7.36 21.53
CA LYS A 29 16.20 -7.68 20.84
C LYS A 29 15.14 -6.66 21.25
N THR A 30 14.75 -5.78 20.33
CA THR A 30 13.69 -4.80 20.59
C THR A 30 12.40 -5.27 19.96
N TYR A 31 11.42 -5.60 20.79
CA TYR A 31 10.09 -5.99 20.32
C TYR A 31 9.19 -4.77 20.14
N PHE A 32 8.41 -4.79 19.08
CA PHE A 32 7.38 -3.78 18.81
C PHE A 32 6.15 -4.42 18.17
N PRO A 33 4.95 -3.88 18.42
CA PRO A 33 3.74 -4.38 17.79
C PRO A 33 3.65 -3.93 16.33
N ILE A 34 3.21 -4.84 15.46
CA ILE A 34 2.71 -4.45 14.13
C ILE A 34 1.19 -4.48 14.15
N ARG A 35 0.58 -3.37 13.74
CA ARG A 35 -0.84 -3.33 13.42
C ARG A 35 -1.04 -4.05 12.10
N THR A 36 -1.84 -5.10 12.10
CA THR A 36 -2.21 -5.80 10.87
C THR A 36 -3.74 -5.88 10.77
N PHE A 37 -4.22 -5.85 9.55
CA PHE A 37 -5.63 -6.04 9.21
C PHE A 37 -5.67 -7.01 8.05
N GLN A 38 -6.72 -7.80 8.03
CA GLN A 38 -7.02 -8.71 6.95
C GLN A 38 -8.36 -8.31 6.35
N LEU A 39 -8.51 -8.50 5.04
CA LEU A 39 -9.81 -8.41 4.39
C LEU A 39 -10.77 -9.44 5.00
N ALA A 40 -11.91 -8.97 5.51
CA ALA A 40 -12.98 -9.85 5.97
C ALA A 40 -13.63 -10.57 4.80
N ASN A 41 -13.78 -9.85 3.69
CA ASN A 41 -14.33 -10.29 2.42
C ASN A 41 -13.50 -9.69 1.28
N ASN A 42 -13.62 -10.25 0.07
CA ASN A 42 -13.11 -9.58 -1.11
C ASN A 42 -13.75 -8.17 -1.22
N PRO A 43 -12.96 -7.11 -1.45
CA PRO A 43 -13.52 -5.79 -1.62
C PRO A 43 -14.41 -5.73 -2.85
N ILE A 44 -15.40 -4.85 -2.82
CA ILE A 44 -16.33 -4.63 -3.92
C ILE A 44 -16.06 -3.24 -4.49
N LEU A 45 -15.75 -3.16 -5.77
CA LEU A 45 -15.63 -1.91 -6.51
C LEU A 45 -16.64 -1.91 -7.65
N LEU A 46 -17.64 -1.04 -7.54
CA LEU A 46 -18.58 -0.77 -8.63
C LEU A 46 -18.21 0.56 -9.26
N THR A 47 -18.05 0.58 -10.58
CA THR A 47 -17.86 1.83 -11.35
C THR A 47 -19.13 2.14 -12.12
N SER A 48 -19.51 3.41 -12.19
CA SER A 48 -20.59 3.89 -13.04
C SER A 48 -20.04 4.91 -14.03
N ILE A 49 -20.27 4.67 -15.32
CA ILE A 49 -20.00 5.64 -16.39
C ILE A 49 -21.29 5.79 -17.18
N ASN A 50 -21.85 7.00 -17.20
CA ASN A 50 -23.09 7.31 -17.90
C ASN A 50 -24.28 6.43 -17.47
N GLY A 51 -24.30 6.05 -16.19
CA GLY A 51 -25.32 5.20 -15.59
C GLY A 51 -25.11 3.70 -15.83
N VAL A 52 -24.12 3.30 -16.63
CA VAL A 52 -23.74 1.89 -16.80
C VAL A 52 -22.88 1.47 -15.63
N ILE A 53 -23.41 0.56 -14.81
CA ILE A 53 -22.73 0.04 -13.63
C ILE A 53 -22.02 -1.27 -13.97
N ILE A 54 -20.73 -1.33 -13.65
CA ILE A 54 -19.89 -2.52 -13.83
C ILE A 54 -19.30 -2.90 -12.47
N ASN A 55 -19.45 -4.17 -12.09
CA ASN A 55 -18.74 -4.76 -10.97
C ASN A 55 -17.34 -5.18 -11.41
N ARG A 56 -16.31 -4.58 -10.81
CA ARG A 56 -14.92 -4.84 -11.19
C ARG A 56 -14.41 -6.11 -10.53
N THR A 57 -13.43 -6.72 -11.18
CA THR A 57 -12.89 -8.01 -10.79
C THR A 57 -11.79 -7.85 -9.76
N TYR A 58 -12.06 -8.30 -8.53
CA TYR A 58 -11.03 -8.53 -7.52
C TYR A 58 -10.45 -9.93 -7.66
N SER A 59 -9.12 -10.06 -7.60
CA SER A 59 -8.43 -11.34 -7.59
C SER A 59 -7.08 -11.22 -6.89
N THR A 60 -6.67 -12.27 -6.18
CA THR A 60 -5.30 -12.39 -5.63
C THR A 60 -4.29 -12.81 -6.69
N ASP A 61 -4.75 -13.40 -7.80
CA ASP A 61 -3.99 -13.52 -9.03
C ASP A 61 -4.09 -12.19 -9.79
N LEU A 62 -3.04 -11.37 -9.67
CA LEU A 62 -2.98 -10.02 -10.24
C LEU A 62 -3.11 -10.01 -11.76
N THR A 63 -2.85 -11.13 -12.45
CA THR A 63 -3.02 -11.22 -13.90
C THR A 63 -4.48 -11.27 -14.35
N LYS A 64 -5.40 -11.51 -13.40
CA LYS A 64 -6.85 -11.56 -13.60
C LYS A 64 -7.58 -10.42 -12.88
N ALA A 65 -6.86 -9.62 -12.09
CA ALA A 65 -7.44 -8.57 -11.27
C ALA A 65 -7.55 -7.26 -12.06
N GLU A 66 -8.70 -6.59 -11.98
CA GLU A 66 -8.82 -5.20 -12.42
C GLU A 66 -8.40 -4.24 -11.29
N PHE A 67 -8.49 -4.68 -10.04
CA PHE A 67 -8.03 -3.93 -8.88
C PHE A 67 -7.58 -4.83 -7.73
N PHE A 68 -6.81 -4.25 -6.82
CA PHE A 68 -6.28 -4.90 -5.64
C PHE A 68 -6.33 -3.99 -4.41
N HIS A 69 -6.42 -4.59 -3.22
CA HIS A 69 -6.43 -3.89 -1.95
C HIS A 69 -5.02 -3.47 -1.53
N ILE A 70 -4.83 -2.20 -1.18
CA ILE A 70 -3.53 -1.68 -0.76
C ILE A 70 -3.29 -1.99 0.71
N GLN A 71 -2.08 -2.43 1.08
CA GLN A 71 -1.73 -2.60 2.49
C GLN A 71 -1.77 -1.24 3.21
N TYR A 72 -2.41 -1.19 4.38
CA TYR A 72 -2.75 0.01 5.16
C TYR A 72 -3.85 0.90 4.59
N SER A 73 -4.55 0.46 3.52
CA SER A 73 -5.88 0.99 3.23
C SER A 73 -6.84 0.71 4.38
N THR A 74 -7.71 1.68 4.68
CA THR A 74 -8.75 1.52 5.70
C THR A 74 -10.04 0.94 5.13
N ALA A 75 -10.92 0.50 6.04
CA ALA A 75 -12.24 0.03 5.70
C ALA A 75 -13.12 1.20 5.23
N ILE A 76 -14.06 0.90 4.34
CA ILE A 76 -15.08 1.86 3.91
C ILE A 76 -16.34 1.09 3.52
N ASN A 77 -17.50 1.67 3.82
CA ASN A 77 -18.78 1.19 3.33
C ASN A 77 -19.46 2.32 2.54
N LEU A 78 -18.97 2.56 1.33
CA LEU A 78 -19.47 3.59 0.44
C LEU A 78 -20.50 2.99 -0.51
N THR A 79 -21.77 2.94 -0.08
CA THR A 79 -22.86 2.38 -0.86
C THR A 79 -23.34 3.31 -1.98
N ASP A 80 -23.24 4.63 -1.76
CA ASP A 80 -23.62 5.63 -2.75
C ASP A 80 -22.49 5.90 -3.74
N PHE A 81 -22.84 6.00 -5.02
CA PHE A 81 -21.88 6.37 -6.06
C PHE A 81 -21.35 7.79 -5.83
N THR A 82 -20.05 7.88 -5.55
CA THR A 82 -19.34 9.15 -5.36
C THR A 82 -18.52 9.47 -6.61
N ALA A 83 -18.64 10.70 -7.09
CA ALA A 83 -17.99 11.14 -8.30
C ALA A 83 -16.46 11.24 -8.16
N LEU A 84 -15.77 10.99 -9.27
CA LEU A 84 -14.30 10.99 -9.35
C LEU A 84 -13.73 12.40 -9.56
N THR A 85 -12.47 12.59 -9.15
CA THR A 85 -11.59 13.67 -9.58
C THR A 85 -10.27 13.05 -10.02
N VAL A 86 -9.83 13.33 -11.25
CA VAL A 86 -8.49 12.94 -11.70
C VAL A 86 -7.48 13.98 -11.23
N ILE A 87 -6.40 13.52 -10.61
CA ILE A 87 -5.29 14.39 -10.22
C ILE A 87 -4.30 14.48 -11.40
N PRO A 88 -4.01 15.69 -11.91
CA PRO A 88 -3.10 15.89 -13.03
C PRO A 88 -1.64 15.60 -12.66
N ASN A 89 -0.79 15.47 -13.69
CA ASN A 89 0.67 15.31 -13.63
C ASN A 89 1.21 14.27 -12.63
N GLY A 90 0.39 13.30 -12.23
CA GLY A 90 0.79 12.26 -11.28
C GLY A 90 0.60 12.61 -9.81
N GLY A 91 0.17 13.81 -9.43
CA GLY A 91 -0.19 14.11 -8.04
C GLY A 91 1.00 14.08 -7.07
N CYS A 92 2.17 14.50 -7.52
CA CYS A 92 3.41 14.47 -6.74
C CYS A 92 3.78 15.84 -6.16
N LEU A 93 3.15 16.89 -6.65
CA LEU A 93 3.34 18.25 -6.20
C LEU A 93 2.02 18.81 -5.67
N ASP A 94 2.09 19.74 -4.73
CA ASP A 94 0.90 20.38 -4.14
C ASP A 94 0.03 21.05 -5.22
N GLU A 95 0.68 21.63 -6.24
CA GLU A 95 0.06 22.26 -7.39
C GLU A 95 -0.80 21.31 -8.22
N ASP A 96 -0.46 20.02 -8.27
CA ASP A 96 -1.25 19.01 -8.98
C ASP A 96 -2.63 18.86 -8.33
N TRP A 97 -2.67 18.92 -7.01
CA TRP A 97 -3.90 18.77 -6.24
C TRP A 97 -4.72 20.07 -6.19
N LEU A 98 -4.06 21.23 -6.11
CA LEU A 98 -4.72 22.54 -6.22
C LEU A 98 -5.33 22.80 -7.59
N SER A 99 -4.67 22.32 -8.66
CA SER A 99 -5.16 22.50 -10.03
C SER A 99 -6.24 21.49 -10.44
N ALA A 100 -6.49 20.45 -9.63
CA ALA A 100 -7.52 19.47 -9.89
C ALA A 100 -8.91 20.12 -9.86
N ASN A 101 -9.66 19.95 -10.95
CA ASN A 101 -11.01 20.49 -11.10
C ASN A 101 -11.94 19.39 -11.65
N PRO A 102 -12.99 18.98 -10.91
CA PRO A 102 -13.44 19.49 -9.61
C PRO A 102 -12.46 19.22 -8.46
N SER A 103 -12.52 20.06 -7.41
CA SER A 103 -11.68 19.93 -6.21
C SER A 103 -11.72 18.52 -5.61
N PRO A 104 -10.59 17.97 -5.10
CA PRO A 104 -10.51 16.62 -4.53
C PRO A 104 -11.39 16.38 -3.28
N MET A 105 -11.74 17.44 -2.55
CA MET A 105 -12.39 17.35 -1.24
C MET A 105 -13.72 16.58 -1.30
N GLY A 106 -13.84 15.53 -0.47
CA GLY A 106 -15.01 14.67 -0.37
C GLY A 106 -15.24 13.76 -1.58
N ARG A 107 -14.33 13.72 -2.55
CA ARG A 107 -14.44 12.94 -3.79
C ARG A 107 -13.52 11.74 -3.80
N ILE A 108 -13.71 10.89 -4.80
CA ILE A 108 -12.81 9.78 -5.08
C ILE A 108 -11.72 10.30 -5.98
N VAL A 109 -10.47 10.27 -5.53
CA VAL A 109 -9.35 10.78 -6.33
C VAL A 109 -8.70 9.65 -7.11
N LEU A 110 -8.43 9.87 -8.39
CA LEU A 110 -7.75 8.93 -9.27
C LEU A 110 -6.37 9.47 -9.62
N VAL A 111 -5.31 8.74 -9.26
CA VAL A 111 -3.92 9.18 -9.40
C VAL A 111 -3.10 8.12 -10.14
N LYS A 112 -2.41 8.55 -11.20
CA LYS A 112 -1.55 7.67 -11.99
C LYS A 112 -0.26 7.34 -11.23
N ARG A 113 0.21 6.10 -11.33
CA ARG A 113 1.53 5.67 -10.88
C ARG A 113 2.63 6.48 -11.58
N GLY A 114 3.69 6.81 -10.85
CA GLY A 114 4.90 7.43 -11.37
C GLY A 114 5.32 8.67 -10.60
N LEU A 115 6.52 9.17 -10.93
CA LEU A 115 7.17 10.41 -10.45
C LEU A 115 7.55 10.46 -8.96
N CYS A 116 6.66 10.02 -8.07
CA CYS A 116 6.87 9.95 -6.63
C CYS A 116 6.26 8.66 -6.06
N ASP A 117 6.55 8.37 -4.79
CA ASP A 117 6.06 7.18 -4.11
C ASP A 117 4.54 7.24 -3.83
N PHE A 118 3.97 6.09 -3.49
CA PHE A 118 2.53 5.97 -3.21
C PHE A 118 2.13 6.56 -1.86
N ILE A 119 3.06 6.60 -0.90
CA ILE A 119 2.83 7.14 0.44
C ILE A 119 2.59 8.64 0.35
N GLN A 120 3.40 9.36 -0.43
CA GLN A 120 3.28 10.78 -0.70
C GLN A 120 1.95 11.10 -1.40
N LYS A 121 1.54 10.30 -2.39
CA LYS A 121 0.22 10.47 -3.05
C LYS A 121 -0.93 10.30 -2.05
N ALA A 122 -0.85 9.35 -1.13
CA ALA A 122 -1.84 9.16 -0.06
C ALA A 122 -1.83 10.30 0.97
N ALA A 123 -0.65 10.81 1.32
CA ALA A 123 -0.51 11.97 2.18
C ALA A 123 -1.18 13.21 1.57
N PHE A 124 -0.94 13.49 0.28
CA PHE A 124 -1.65 14.56 -0.41
C PHE A 124 -3.16 14.30 -0.49
N ALA A 125 -3.60 13.10 -0.85
CA ALA A 125 -5.02 12.77 -0.85
C ALA A 125 -5.70 13.08 0.50
N THR A 126 -4.99 12.79 1.61
CA THR A 126 -5.43 13.12 2.97
C THR A 126 -5.46 14.63 3.21
N THR A 127 -4.39 15.35 2.87
CA THR A 127 -4.30 16.82 2.98
C THR A 127 -5.43 17.53 2.23
N TYR A 128 -5.76 17.03 1.04
CA TYR A 128 -6.84 17.55 0.19
C TYR A 128 -8.22 16.97 0.52
N GLN A 129 -8.33 16.26 1.65
CA GLN A 129 -9.58 15.72 2.19
C GLN A 129 -10.35 14.85 1.18
N ALA A 130 -9.62 14.10 0.37
CA ALA A 130 -10.22 13.09 -0.50
C ALA A 130 -10.95 12.04 0.35
N LYS A 131 -12.04 11.49 -0.19
CA LYS A 131 -12.82 10.44 0.47
C LYS A 131 -12.19 9.06 0.29
N THR A 132 -11.54 8.83 -0.84
CA THR A 132 -10.88 7.57 -1.20
C THR A 132 -9.83 7.84 -2.26
N LEU A 133 -8.69 7.14 -2.19
CA LEU A 133 -7.64 7.17 -3.19
C LEU A 133 -7.68 5.93 -4.10
N LEU A 134 -7.84 6.13 -5.40
CA LEU A 134 -7.60 5.11 -6.41
C LEU A 134 -6.26 5.40 -7.08
N LEU A 135 -5.28 4.54 -6.87
CA LEU A 135 -4.04 4.53 -7.64
C LEU A 135 -4.22 3.62 -8.84
N TYR A 136 -3.64 3.94 -9.99
CA TYR A 136 -3.65 3.01 -11.12
C TYR A 136 -2.28 2.90 -11.77
N ASN A 137 -1.99 1.73 -12.34
CA ASN A 137 -0.73 1.49 -13.04
C ASN A 137 -0.62 2.39 -14.28
N ASP A 138 0.58 2.62 -14.78
CA ASP A 138 0.83 3.65 -15.80
C ASP A 138 0.96 3.13 -17.23
N GLY A 139 1.01 1.81 -17.41
CA GLY A 139 1.10 1.16 -18.73
C GLY A 139 2.45 1.38 -19.43
N ALA A 140 3.48 1.82 -18.73
CA ALA A 140 4.78 2.15 -19.33
C ALA A 140 5.55 0.92 -19.86
N SER A 141 5.17 -0.28 -19.42
CA SER A 141 5.71 -1.57 -19.86
C SER A 141 4.69 -2.69 -19.59
N SER A 142 4.89 -3.88 -20.13
CA SER A 142 3.93 -4.99 -20.02
C SER A 142 3.68 -5.45 -18.57
N ASP A 143 4.69 -5.37 -17.71
CA ASP A 143 4.61 -5.63 -16.26
C ASP A 143 3.94 -4.48 -15.48
N ARG A 144 3.61 -3.37 -16.16
CA ARG A 144 2.98 -2.18 -15.59
C ARG A 144 1.54 -1.98 -16.06
N ASN A 145 0.88 -3.06 -16.46
CA ASN A 145 -0.54 -3.06 -16.80
C ASN A 145 -1.43 -3.56 -15.65
N ASN A 146 -1.07 -4.66 -15.00
CA ASN A 146 -1.87 -5.24 -13.93
C ASN A 146 -1.76 -4.43 -12.62
N PRO A 147 -2.71 -4.53 -11.68
CA PRO A 147 -2.52 -4.00 -10.34
C PRO A 147 -1.26 -4.59 -9.68
N ILE A 148 -0.70 -3.90 -8.69
CA ILE A 148 0.49 -4.37 -7.95
C ILE A 148 0.25 -4.34 -6.44
N PHE A 149 0.93 -5.22 -5.73
CA PHE A 149 1.01 -5.16 -4.27
C PHE A 149 1.85 -3.95 -3.84
N ILE A 150 1.24 -3.05 -3.07
CA ILE A 150 1.91 -1.90 -2.47
C ILE A 150 1.42 -1.70 -1.04
N SER A 151 2.14 -0.84 -0.32
CA SER A 151 1.83 -0.41 1.04
C SER A 151 1.75 1.11 1.11
N LEU A 152 0.80 1.64 1.89
CA LEU A 152 0.81 3.03 2.36
C LEU A 152 1.50 3.12 3.73
N ASP A 153 1.52 4.33 4.29
CA ASP A 153 2.00 4.54 5.66
C ASP A 153 1.12 3.77 6.66
N ARG A 154 1.72 3.30 7.76
CA ARG A 154 1.01 2.57 8.83
C ARG A 154 -0.06 3.42 9.51
N SER A 155 0.11 4.75 9.50
CA SER A 155 -0.81 5.74 10.02
C SER A 155 -1.85 6.20 9.00
N ASN A 156 -1.87 5.63 7.78
CA ASN A 156 -2.86 5.97 6.77
C ASN A 156 -4.29 5.70 7.29
N GLU A 157 -5.15 6.71 7.18
CA GLU A 157 -6.56 6.64 7.56
C GLU A 157 -7.49 6.61 6.32
N LEU A 158 -6.92 6.76 5.12
CA LEU A 158 -7.66 6.88 3.86
C LEU A 158 -7.93 5.50 3.22
N PRO A 159 -9.17 5.20 2.80
CA PRO A 159 -9.46 4.02 2.00
C PRO A 159 -8.77 4.14 0.63
N ALA A 160 -8.09 3.09 0.20
CA ALA A 160 -7.33 3.11 -1.04
C ALA A 160 -7.29 1.76 -1.77
N LEU A 161 -7.41 1.81 -3.10
CA LEU A 161 -7.23 0.65 -3.99
C LEU A 161 -6.18 0.93 -5.06
N PHE A 162 -5.58 -0.14 -5.57
CA PHE A 162 -4.70 -0.08 -6.73
C PHE A 162 -5.40 -0.73 -7.94
N LEU A 163 -5.51 -0.02 -9.05
CA LEU A 163 -6.20 -0.45 -10.26
C LEU A 163 -5.19 -0.86 -11.35
N SER A 164 -5.66 -1.68 -12.29
CA SER A 164 -4.97 -1.91 -13.54
C SER A 164 -4.85 -0.61 -14.34
N PHE A 165 -3.90 -0.57 -15.29
CA PHE A 165 -3.78 0.54 -16.22
C PHE A 165 -5.07 0.73 -17.02
N ASP A 166 -5.63 -0.36 -17.56
CA ASP A 166 -6.84 -0.30 -18.39
C ASP A 166 -8.03 0.27 -17.62
N LEU A 167 -8.28 -0.19 -16.39
CA LEU A 167 -9.38 0.33 -15.56
C LEU A 167 -9.14 1.79 -15.19
N GLY A 168 -7.92 2.15 -14.78
CA GLY A 168 -7.60 3.53 -14.44
C GLY A 168 -7.70 4.47 -15.64
N GLN A 169 -7.27 4.04 -16.83
CA GLN A 169 -7.38 4.81 -18.05
C GLN A 169 -8.83 4.96 -18.52
N GLU A 170 -9.66 3.92 -18.35
CA GLU A 170 -11.10 3.98 -18.61
C GLU A 170 -11.77 5.08 -17.77
N LEU A 171 -11.52 5.07 -16.45
CA LEU A 171 -12.06 6.07 -15.52
C LEU A 171 -11.51 7.48 -15.79
N ALA A 172 -10.22 7.60 -16.11
CA ALA A 172 -9.62 8.88 -16.44
C ALA A 172 -10.19 9.48 -17.74
N ASN A 173 -10.38 8.65 -18.78
CA ASN A 173 -10.98 9.07 -20.04
C ASN A 173 -12.45 9.49 -19.85
N ALA A 174 -13.20 8.75 -19.05
CA ALA A 174 -14.57 9.09 -18.72
C ALA A 174 -14.66 10.41 -17.94
N PHE A 175 -13.72 10.68 -17.02
CA PHE A 175 -13.65 11.95 -16.30
C PHE A 175 -13.33 13.14 -17.23
N LEU A 176 -12.41 12.97 -18.18
CA LEU A 176 -12.01 14.03 -19.11
C LEU A 176 -13.09 14.35 -20.16
N ASN A 177 -14.03 13.44 -20.39
CA ASN A 177 -15.15 13.67 -21.29
C ASN A 177 -16.24 14.48 -20.58
N SER A 178 -16.47 15.73 -21.01
CA SER A 178 -17.43 16.67 -20.42
C SER A 178 -18.90 16.22 -20.46
N THR A 179 -19.22 15.24 -21.30
CA THR A 179 -20.57 14.65 -21.37
C THR A 179 -20.71 13.39 -20.51
N SER A 180 -19.63 12.94 -19.90
CA SER A 180 -19.60 11.73 -19.09
C SER A 180 -19.53 12.04 -17.60
N ASN A 181 -20.22 11.20 -16.82
CA ASN A 181 -20.13 11.22 -15.37
C ASN A 181 -19.58 9.90 -14.88
N ALA A 182 -18.36 9.93 -14.35
CA ALA A 182 -17.71 8.78 -13.75
C ALA A 182 -17.83 8.85 -12.21
N SER A 183 -18.32 7.79 -11.61
CA SER A 183 -18.45 7.65 -10.16
C SER A 183 -18.18 6.22 -9.72
N VAL A 184 -17.86 6.03 -8.44
CA VAL A 184 -17.64 4.70 -7.87
C VAL A 184 -18.37 4.49 -6.55
N CYS A 185 -18.70 3.24 -6.30
CA CYS A 185 -19.19 2.71 -5.03
C CYS A 185 -18.16 1.65 -4.58
N LEU A 186 -17.82 1.66 -3.30
CA LEU A 186 -16.68 0.90 -2.77
C LEU A 186 -16.98 0.36 -1.38
N ILE A 187 -16.78 -0.95 -1.22
CA ILE A 187 -16.86 -1.61 0.07
C ILE A 187 -15.53 -2.32 0.33
N ILE A 188 -14.88 -1.97 1.44
CA ILE A 188 -13.69 -2.63 1.98
C ILE A 188 -14.02 -2.99 3.42
N ASP A 189 -14.14 -4.29 3.69
CA ASP A 189 -14.33 -4.81 5.03
C ASP A 189 -13.00 -5.33 5.59
N LEU A 190 -12.61 -4.87 6.77
CA LEU A 190 -11.39 -5.28 7.44
C LEU A 190 -11.68 -5.91 8.81
N VAL A 191 -10.95 -6.98 9.10
CA VAL A 191 -10.80 -7.53 10.44
C VAL A 191 -9.47 -7.04 11.00
N ASN A 192 -9.53 -6.37 12.15
CA ASN A 192 -8.32 -6.07 12.91
C ASN A 192 -7.73 -7.37 13.44
N ILE A 193 -6.49 -7.64 13.08
CA ILE A 193 -5.74 -8.73 13.69
C ILE A 193 -5.10 -8.15 14.96
N PRO A 194 -5.25 -8.79 16.13
CA PRO A 194 -4.59 -8.36 17.35
C PRO A 194 -3.09 -8.13 17.09
N PRO A 195 -2.51 -7.02 17.55
CA PRO A 195 -1.10 -6.77 17.33
C PRO A 195 -0.27 -7.93 17.87
N PHE A 196 0.65 -8.43 17.05
CA PHE A 196 1.64 -9.41 17.48
C PHE A 196 3.01 -8.74 17.54
N PRO A 197 3.86 -9.15 18.50
CA PRO A 197 5.20 -8.61 18.61
C PRO A 197 6.07 -9.13 17.47
N VAL A 198 6.81 -8.23 16.84
CA VAL A 198 7.97 -8.55 16.00
C VAL A 198 9.21 -7.94 16.63
N ALA A 199 10.40 -8.43 16.26
CA ALA A 199 11.65 -7.95 16.83
C ALA A 199 12.59 -7.41 15.77
N ASN A 200 13.28 -6.32 16.12
CA ASN A 200 14.56 -5.98 15.53
C ASN A 200 15.69 -6.52 16.42
N ILE A 201 16.79 -6.92 15.80
CA ILE A 201 18.03 -7.28 16.49
C ILE A 201 19.05 -6.20 16.14
N CYS A 202 19.57 -5.51 17.15
CA CYS A 202 20.72 -4.64 17.03
C CYS A 202 21.93 -5.32 17.68
N ALA A 203 23.09 -5.26 17.03
CA ALA A 203 24.33 -5.83 17.54
C ALA A 203 25.44 -4.80 17.41
N ASP A 204 25.78 -4.16 18.53
CA ASP A 204 26.75 -3.07 18.56
C ASP A 204 28.14 -3.59 18.86
N THR A 205 29.15 -3.08 18.17
CA THR A 205 30.55 -3.36 18.49
C THR A 205 30.86 -2.86 19.90
N PRO A 206 31.72 -3.54 20.67
CA PRO A 206 32.02 -3.12 22.04
C PRO A 206 32.86 -1.84 22.13
N THR A 207 33.39 -1.39 21.00
CA THR A 207 34.25 -0.21 20.85
C THR A 207 33.74 0.65 19.71
N GLY A 208 34.12 1.93 19.71
CA GLY A 208 33.75 2.90 18.69
C GLY A 208 33.35 4.23 19.34
N ASP A 209 33.09 5.23 18.50
CA ASP A 209 32.52 6.50 18.94
C ASP A 209 30.99 6.45 18.76
N ILE A 210 30.25 6.50 19.87
CA ILE A 210 28.78 6.47 19.85
C ILE A 210 28.17 7.66 19.12
N THR A 211 28.92 8.74 18.93
CA THR A 211 28.48 9.92 18.19
C THR A 211 28.67 9.78 16.68
N GLN A 212 29.42 8.78 16.22
CA GLN A 212 29.74 8.52 14.80
C GLN A 212 29.52 7.04 14.48
N THR A 213 28.25 6.64 14.38
CA THR A 213 27.86 5.24 14.15
C THR A 213 27.63 4.96 12.67
N ILE A 214 28.20 3.86 12.16
CA ILE A 214 27.87 3.30 10.84
C ILE A 214 26.87 2.16 11.06
N ILE A 215 25.72 2.25 10.40
CA ILE A 215 24.68 1.20 10.46
C ILE A 215 24.76 0.39 9.17
N VAL A 216 24.92 -0.93 9.32
CA VAL A 216 24.76 -1.90 8.24
C VAL A 216 23.53 -2.73 8.57
N GLY A 217 22.53 -2.70 7.68
CA GLY A 217 21.21 -3.26 7.92
C GLY A 217 20.82 -4.32 6.91
N SER A 218 19.91 -5.18 7.34
CA SER A 218 19.26 -6.22 6.54
C SER A 218 17.87 -6.47 7.16
N HIS A 219 16.97 -7.16 6.45
CA HIS A 219 15.70 -7.62 7.04
C HIS A 219 15.67 -9.15 7.07
N SER A 220 15.15 -9.71 8.16
CA SER A 220 15.16 -11.17 8.39
C SER A 220 13.83 -11.83 8.06
N ASP A 221 12.76 -11.06 7.86
CA ASP A 221 11.47 -11.58 7.42
C ASP A 221 11.46 -11.89 5.91
N SER A 222 10.40 -12.54 5.46
CA SER A 222 10.14 -12.79 4.04
C SER A 222 8.64 -12.72 3.77
N VAL A 223 8.26 -12.70 2.49
CA VAL A 223 6.86 -12.97 2.13
C VAL A 223 6.44 -14.41 2.47
N PRO A 224 5.13 -14.71 2.59
CA PRO A 224 4.63 -16.07 2.82
C PRO A 224 4.97 -17.06 1.69
N ASP A 225 5.04 -16.58 0.44
CA ASP A 225 5.06 -17.42 -0.77
C ASP A 225 6.41 -18.09 -1.07
N GLY A 226 7.46 -17.86 -0.26
CA GLY A 226 8.78 -18.38 -0.57
C GLY A 226 9.76 -18.47 0.59
N PRO A 227 10.91 -19.15 0.35
CA PRO A 227 11.93 -19.37 1.38
C PRO A 227 12.72 -18.10 1.73
N GLY A 228 12.70 -17.07 0.87
CA GLY A 228 13.32 -15.77 1.09
C GLY A 228 14.86 -15.78 1.02
N ILE A 229 15.49 -16.69 0.29
CA ILE A 229 16.96 -16.84 0.34
C ILE A 229 17.72 -15.58 -0.12
N ASN A 230 17.25 -14.91 -1.17
CA ASN A 230 17.87 -13.67 -1.68
C ASN A 230 17.13 -12.40 -1.20
N ASP A 231 15.93 -12.57 -0.66
CA ASP A 231 15.08 -11.48 -0.18
C ASP A 231 14.52 -11.88 1.20
N ASN A 232 15.30 -11.71 2.27
CA ASN A 232 16.72 -11.32 2.33
C ASN A 232 17.46 -12.25 3.31
N GLY A 233 17.90 -13.42 2.81
CA GLY A 233 18.29 -14.58 3.63
C GLY A 233 19.75 -14.61 4.05
#